data_AF-A0A0D3AQH1-F1
#
_entry.id   AF-A0A0D3AQH1-F1
#
_cell.length_a   1.000
_cell.length_b   1.000
_cell.length_c   1.000
_cell.angle_alpha   90.00
_cell.angle_beta   90.00
_cell.angle_gamma   90.00
#
_symmetry.space_group_name_H-M   'P 1'
#
loop_
_entity.id
_entity.type
_entity.pdbx_description
1 polymer ?
#
loop_
_entity_poly.entity_id
_entity_poly.type
_entity_poly.pdbx_seq_one_letter_code
_entity_poly.pdbx_strand_id
1 'polypeptide(L)' 'MAQPRFVHNEPGRFDCRFTSVTIKDCPSIVLKGMEGNSRRTRNAGRLRKLVESVVEDVPEC' A
#
# COMPACT_ATOMS: atom_id res chain seq x y z
N MET A 1 -7.28 -12.39 15.27
CA MET A 1 -6.18 -11.95 14.37
C MET A 1 -5.87 -10.49 14.68
N ALA A 2 -4.59 -10.13 14.79
CA ALA A 2 -4.17 -8.77 15.18
C ALA A 2 -3.93 -7.90 13.95
N GLN A 3 -4.40 -6.65 13.98
CA GLN A 3 -4.10 -5.69 12.93
C GLN A 3 -2.60 -5.37 12.94
N PRO A 4 -1.96 -5.31 11.78
CA PRO A 4 -0.53 -5.05 11.70
C PRO A 4 -0.16 -3.60 12.03
N ARG A 5 1.04 -3.41 12.57
CA ARG A 5 1.58 -2.09 12.93
C ARG A 5 2.40 -1.49 11.79
N PHE A 6 2.48 -0.18 11.80
CA PHE A 6 3.47 0.55 11.00
C PHE A 6 4.86 0.35 11.62
N VAL A 7 5.87 0.07 10.79
CA VAL A 7 7.27 -0.06 11.19
C VAL A 7 8.16 0.82 10.32
N HIS A 8 9.34 1.19 10.83
CA HIS A 8 10.28 2.01 10.06
C HIS A 8 10.68 1.32 8.76
N ASN A 9 10.72 2.07 7.67
CA ASN A 9 11.25 1.56 6.43
C ASN A 9 12.75 1.30 6.58
N GLU A 10 13.27 0.25 5.93
CA GLU A 10 14.71 -0.10 5.95
C GLU A 10 15.67 1.05 5.67
N PRO A 11 15.45 1.94 4.69
CA PRO A 11 16.34 3.08 4.47
C PRO A 11 16.33 4.11 5.61
N GLY A 12 15.44 3.98 6.62
CA GLY A 12 15.35 4.89 7.77
C GLY A 12 15.00 6.34 7.41
N ARG A 13 14.73 6.62 6.12
CA ARG A 13 14.43 7.93 5.57
C ARG A 13 12.97 8.02 5.17
N PHE A 14 12.47 9.25 5.13
CA PHE A 14 11.18 9.55 4.51
C PHE A 14 11.22 9.20 3.02
N ASP A 15 10.21 8.45 2.60
CA ASP A 15 9.95 8.03 1.24
C ASP A 15 8.77 8.82 0.68
N CYS A 16 8.94 9.37 -0.51
CA CYS A 16 7.87 10.10 -1.20
C CYS A 16 7.97 9.87 -2.70
N ARG A 17 7.14 8.98 -3.21
CA ARG A 17 7.09 8.60 -4.63
C ARG A 17 5.67 8.24 -5.03
N PHE A 18 5.41 8.33 -6.33
CA PHE A 18 4.22 7.72 -6.90
C PHE A 18 4.54 6.27 -7.22
N THR A 19 3.84 5.34 -6.57
CA THR A 19 3.96 3.90 -6.83
C THR A 19 2.68 3.39 -7.47
N SER A 20 2.81 2.38 -8.32
CA SER A 20 1.68 1.67 -8.89
C SER A 20 1.25 0.60 -7.89
N VAL A 21 -0.03 0.61 -7.53
CA VAL A 21 -0.57 -0.35 -6.59
C VAL A 21 -1.82 -1.02 -7.12
N THR A 22 -2.03 -2.29 -6.77
CA THR A 22 -3.23 -3.05 -7.10
C THR A 22 -4.03 -3.32 -5.83
N ILE A 23 -5.31 -2.97 -5.86
CA ILE A 23 -6.23 -3.18 -4.74
C ILE A 23 -6.75 -4.62 -4.80
N LYS A 24 -6.54 -5.38 -3.73
CA LYS A 24 -7.10 -6.72 -3.53
C LYS A 24 -8.55 -6.64 -3.09
N ASP A 25 -9.26 -7.74 -3.32
CA ASP A 25 -10.58 -7.96 -2.72
C ASP A 25 -10.50 -7.83 -1.20
N CYS A 26 -11.34 -6.96 -0.65
CA CYS A 26 -11.32 -6.66 0.78
C CYS A 26 -12.69 -6.18 1.27
N PRO A 27 -13.01 -6.38 2.56
CA PRO A 27 -14.31 -5.98 3.12
C PRO A 27 -14.47 -4.46 3.28
N SER A 28 -13.58 -3.66 2.69
CA SER A 28 -13.56 -2.21 2.85
C SER A 28 -14.57 -1.54 1.92
N ILE A 29 -15.58 -0.89 2.51
CA ILE A 29 -16.58 -0.15 1.73
C ILE A 29 -15.97 0.98 0.90
N VAL A 30 -14.86 1.58 1.35
CA VAL A 30 -14.20 2.70 0.64
C VAL A 30 -13.39 2.24 -0.58
N LEU A 31 -13.13 0.94 -0.73
CA LEU A 31 -12.40 0.36 -1.86
C LEU A 31 -13.29 -0.48 -2.78
N LYS A 32 -14.60 -0.57 -2.47
CA LYS A 32 -15.56 -1.37 -3.22
C LYS A 32 -15.60 -0.94 -4.69
N GLY A 33 -15.45 -1.88 -5.61
CA GLY A 33 -15.45 -1.61 -7.06
C GLY A 33 -14.13 -1.04 -7.59
N MET A 34 -13.07 -1.05 -6.77
CA MET A 34 -11.71 -0.70 -7.19
C MET A 34 -10.77 -1.92 -7.25
N GLU A 35 -11.33 -3.12 -7.04
CA GLU A 35 -10.63 -4.40 -6.93
C GLU A 35 -10.06 -4.84 -8.28
N GLY A 36 -8.79 -5.26 -8.31
CA GLY A 36 -8.12 -5.74 -9.52
C GLY A 36 -7.59 -4.65 -10.47
N ASN A 37 -7.88 -3.37 -10.23
CA ASN A 37 -7.36 -2.27 -11.04
C ASN A 37 -6.06 -1.70 -10.44
N SER A 38 -5.00 -1.66 -11.25
CA SER A 38 -3.76 -0.97 -10.88
C SER A 38 -3.92 0.54 -11.00
N ARG A 39 -3.54 1.29 -9.96
CA ARG A 39 -3.61 2.75 -9.91
C ARG A 39 -2.30 3.31 -9.36
N ARG A 40 -1.87 4.47 -9.88
CA ARG A 40 -0.78 5.22 -9.25
C ARG A 40 -1.29 5.94 -8.02
N THR A 41 -0.67 5.69 -6.88
CA THR A 41 -0.92 6.40 -5.63
C THR A 41 0.37 7.01 -5.12
N ARG A 42 0.26 8.07 -4.31
CA ARG A 42 1.43 8.65 -3.65
C ARG A 42 1.71 7.89 -2.37
N ASN A 43 2.83 7.18 -2.31
CA ASN A 43 3.39 6.73 -1.04
C ASN A 43 4.16 7.92 -0.44
N ALA A 44 3.77 8.36 0.76
CA ALA A 44 4.44 9.43 1.48
C ALA A 44 4.53 9.06 2.96
N GLY A 45 5.72 8.75 3.45
CA GLY A 45 5.91 8.34 4.83
C GLY A 45 7.31 7.82 5.13
N ARG A 46 7.60 7.69 6.42
CA ARG A 46 8.83 7.02 6.93
C ARG A 46 8.55 5.61 7.43
N LEU A 47 7.27 5.27 7.58
CA LEU A 47 6.83 4.00 8.10
C LEU A 47 6.17 3.20 6.97
N ARG A 48 6.64 1.97 6.76
CA ARG A 48 5.88 0.99 5.98
C ARG A 48 4.82 0.40 6.90
N LYS A 49 3.54 0.51 6.51
CA LYS A 49 2.54 -0.39 7.09
C LYS A 49 2.66 -1.71 6.34
N LEU A 50 2.06 -2.71 6.94
CA LEU A 50 1.46 -3.83 6.23
C LEU A 50 0.26 -3.32 5.38
N VAL A 51 0.46 -2.27 4.57
CA VAL A 51 -0.46 -1.78 3.52
C VAL A 51 -0.58 -2.86 2.44
N GLU A 52 0.39 -3.78 2.39
CA GLU A 52 0.37 -5.05 1.66
C GLU A 52 -0.80 -5.99 2.01
N SER A 53 -1.48 -5.81 3.15
CA SER A 53 -2.63 -6.68 3.46
C SER A 53 -3.84 -6.46 2.54
N VAL A 54 -3.92 -5.31 1.86
CA VAL A 54 -5.03 -4.98 0.94
C VAL A 54 -4.53 -4.42 -0.39
N VAL A 55 -3.28 -3.95 -0.46
CA VAL A 55 -2.75 -3.23 -1.60
C VAL A 55 -1.38 -3.80 -1.94
N GLU A 56 -1.22 -4.44 -3.09
CA GLU A 56 0.08 -4.93 -3.56
C GLU A 56 0.84 -3.86 -4.32
N ASP A 57 2.13 -3.76 -4.04
CA ASP A 57 3.06 -2.92 -4.81
C ASP A 57 3.40 -3.67 -6.11
N VAL A 58 3.12 -3.04 -7.26
CA VAL A 58 3.49 -3.60 -8.54
C VAL A 58 4.94 -3.18 -8.82
N PRO A 59 5.89 -4.13 -8.93
CA PRO A 59 7.27 -3.77 -9.22
C PRO A 59 7.34 -3.00 -10.54
N GLU A 60 8.03 -1.86 -10.53
CA GLU A 60 8.35 -1.13 -11.75
C GLU A 60 9.29 -2.01 -12.61
N CYS A 61 8.94 -2.21 -13.89
CA CYS A 61 9.83 -2.85 -14.87
C CYS A 61 11.12 -2.05 -15.06
#